data_AF-A0A9D3U9Y1-F1
#
_entry.id   AF-A0A9D3U9Y1-F1
#
_cell.length_a   1.000
_cell.length_b   1.000
_cell.length_c   1.000
_cell.angle_alpha   90.00
_cell.angle_beta   90.00
_cell.angle_gamma   90.00
#
_symmetry.space_group_name_H-M   'P 1'
#
loop_
_entity.id
_entity.type
_entity.pdbx_description
1 polymer ?
#
loop_
_entity_poly.entity_id
_entity_poly.type
_entity_poly.pdbx_seq_one_letter_code
_entity_poly.pdbx_strand_id
1 'polypeptide(L)'
;MSRKKIKLAYITNDSARKTTYKKRTKGLVKKVRELTTLFGIEAFAIIYSPDFGSQPEVWPSLEGARRLLSEFKKLPYRNKRNRVSLSKVLETARGELQKGVEQSHVRKPEWKRDIAEFEFDGFE
;
A
#
# COMPACT_ATOMS: atom_id res chain seq x y z
N MET A 1 -0.26 -16.90 -24.83
CA MET A 1 1.05 -16.67 -24.16
C MET A 1 0.95 -17.02 -22.70
N SER A 2 1.71 -18.01 -22.24
CA SER A 2 1.76 -18.43 -20.83
C SER A 2 2.46 -17.38 -19.98
N ARG A 3 1.80 -16.92 -18.91
CA ARG A 3 2.35 -15.89 -18.01
C ARG A 3 3.46 -16.51 -17.16
N LYS A 4 4.68 -16.03 -17.27
CA LYS A 4 5.80 -16.45 -16.40
C LYS A 4 5.48 -16.08 -14.95
N LYS A 5 5.64 -17.05 -14.03
CA LYS A 5 5.51 -16.80 -12.58
C LYS A 5 6.53 -15.75 -12.17
N ILE A 6 6.08 -14.69 -11.51
CA ILE A 6 6.92 -13.58 -11.06
C ILE A 6 7.36 -13.85 -9.61
N LYS A 7 8.64 -13.62 -9.29
CA LYS A 7 9.15 -13.66 -7.91
C LYS A 7 8.60 -12.47 -7.12
N LEU A 8 8.21 -12.68 -5.86
CA LEU A 8 7.70 -11.62 -4.99
C LEU A 8 8.86 -10.84 -4.34
N ALA A 9 9.67 -10.19 -5.18
CA ALA A 9 10.84 -9.41 -4.80
C ALA A 9 10.75 -7.99 -5.38
N TYR A 10 11.70 -7.11 -5.00
CA TYR A 10 11.84 -5.80 -5.64
C TYR A 10 12.09 -5.94 -7.14
N ILE A 11 11.45 -5.08 -7.94
CA ILE A 11 11.71 -5.02 -9.38
C ILE A 11 12.76 -3.93 -9.60
N THR A 12 14.01 -4.32 -9.87
CA THR A 12 15.12 -3.36 -10.05
C THR A 12 14.96 -2.49 -11.30
N ASN A 13 14.40 -3.02 -12.39
CA ASN A 13 14.15 -2.25 -13.60
C ASN A 13 13.01 -1.24 -13.39
N ASP A 14 13.32 0.05 -13.45
CA ASP A 14 12.38 1.15 -13.17
C ASP A 14 11.17 1.18 -14.10
N SER A 15 11.36 0.98 -15.40
CA SER A 15 10.25 0.99 -16.37
C SER A 15 9.30 -0.19 -16.15
N ALA A 16 9.85 -1.37 -15.87
CA ALA A 16 9.07 -2.55 -15.51
C ALA A 16 8.37 -2.37 -14.15
N ARG A 17 9.04 -1.75 -13.16
CA ARG A 17 8.48 -1.45 -11.84
C ARG A 17 7.33 -0.45 -11.95
N LYS A 18 7.48 0.65 -12.70
CA LYS A 18 6.44 1.66 -12.96
C LYS A 18 5.22 1.06 -13.64
N THR A 19 5.42 0.26 -14.69
CA THR A 19 4.32 -0.41 -15.40
C THR A 19 3.61 -1.41 -14.49
N THR A 20 4.35 -2.16 -13.67
CA THR A 20 3.79 -3.12 -12.72
C THR A 20 3.02 -2.43 -11.61
N TYR A 21 3.54 -1.33 -11.07
CA TYR A 21 2.87 -0.49 -10.08
C TYR A 21 1.50 -0.06 -10.57
N LYS A 22 1.44 0.65 -11.72
CA LYS A 22 0.16 1.11 -12.30
C LYS A 22 -0.85 -0.04 -12.51
N LYS A 23 -0.41 -1.17 -13.04
CA LYS A 23 -1.30 -2.32 -13.30
C LYS A 23 -1.80 -2.98 -12.01
N ARG A 24 -0.92 -3.17 -11.01
CA ARG A 24 -1.28 -3.82 -9.75
C ARG A 24 -2.11 -2.91 -8.86
N THR A 25 -1.82 -1.62 -8.82
CA THR A 25 -2.62 -0.61 -8.10
C THR A 25 -4.05 -0.57 -8.63
N LYS A 26 -4.23 -0.44 -9.95
CA LYS A 26 -5.56 -0.52 -10.58
C LYS A 26 -6.28 -1.83 -10.28
N GLY A 27 -5.56 -2.96 -10.32
CA GLY A 27 -6.12 -4.27 -10.00
C GLY A 27 -6.54 -4.41 -8.54
N LEU A 28 -5.74 -3.88 -7.61
CA LEU A 28 -6.03 -3.87 -6.18
C LEU A 28 -7.28 -3.04 -5.88
N VAL A 29 -7.32 -1.79 -6.37
CA VAL A 29 -8.48 -0.91 -6.20
C VAL A 29 -9.75 -1.54 -6.76
N LYS A 30 -9.66 -2.18 -7.93
CA LYS A 30 -10.80 -2.91 -8.50
C LYS A 30 -11.29 -4.02 -7.58
N LYS A 31 -10.37 -4.81 -7.00
CA LYS A 31 -10.72 -5.90 -6.08
C LYS A 31 -11.33 -5.38 -4.78
N VAL A 32 -10.79 -4.30 -4.22
CA VAL A 32 -11.37 -3.65 -3.04
C VAL A 32 -12.79 -3.18 -3.36
N ARG A 33 -13.01 -2.51 -4.50
CA ARG A 33 -14.34 -2.10 -4.94
C ARG A 33 -15.30 -3.28 -5.07
N GLU A 34 -14.90 -4.35 -5.76
CA GLU A 34 -15.71 -5.58 -5.89
C GLU A 34 -16.09 -6.14 -4.52
N LEU A 35 -15.16 -6.21 -3.56
CA LEU A 35 -15.44 -6.69 -2.21
C LEU A 35 -16.46 -5.80 -1.48
N THR A 36 -16.26 -4.48 -1.49
CA THR A 36 -17.18 -3.53 -0.85
C THR A 36 -18.58 -3.60 -1.45
N THR A 37 -18.69 -3.74 -2.78
CA THR A 37 -19.98 -3.78 -3.48
C THR A 37 -20.71 -5.12 -3.28
N LEU A 38 -20.00 -6.25 -3.36
CA LEU A 38 -20.63 -7.58 -3.29
C LEU A 38 -21.00 -7.97 -1.86
N PHE A 39 -20.19 -7.58 -0.88
CA PHE A 39 -20.38 -8.00 0.51
C PHE A 39 -20.91 -6.89 1.41
N GLY A 40 -21.12 -5.67 0.88
CA GLY A 40 -21.62 -4.53 1.65
C GLY A 40 -20.67 -4.10 2.77
N ILE A 41 -19.37 -4.41 2.65
CA ILE A 41 -18.38 -4.08 3.67
C ILE A 41 -17.78 -2.69 3.43
N GLU A 42 -17.43 -1.99 4.51
CA GLU A 42 -16.66 -0.76 4.43
C GLU A 42 -15.15 -1.07 4.34
N ALA A 43 -14.49 -0.55 3.31
CA ALA A 43 -13.05 -0.68 3.13
C ALA A 43 -12.47 0.55 2.41
N PHE A 44 -11.16 0.75 2.59
CA PHE A 44 -10.39 1.78 1.89
C PHE A 44 -9.00 1.26 1.54
N ALA A 45 -8.32 1.93 0.61
CA ALA A 45 -6.95 1.64 0.23
C ALA A 45 -6.14 2.94 0.12
N ILE A 46 -4.93 2.94 0.70
CA ILE A 46 -3.95 4.03 0.57
C ILE A 46 -2.67 3.39 0.05
N ILE A 47 -2.20 3.84 -1.11
CA ILE A 47 -1.10 3.21 -1.85
C ILE A 47 -0.02 4.26 -2.12
N TYR A 48 1.15 4.04 -1.54
CA TYR A 48 2.31 4.90 -1.69
C TYR A 48 3.33 4.31 -2.67
N SER A 49 4.02 5.16 -3.41
CA SER A 49 5.21 4.79 -4.15
C SER A 49 6.30 5.85 -3.93
N PRO A 50 7.49 5.47 -3.43
CA PRO A 50 8.58 6.42 -3.26
C PRO A 50 9.15 6.89 -4.61
N ASP A 51 8.97 6.10 -5.66
CA ASP A 51 9.57 6.36 -6.98
C ASP A 51 8.57 6.98 -7.96
N PHE A 52 7.26 6.79 -7.74
CA PHE A 52 6.22 7.07 -8.74
C PHE A 52 5.04 7.83 -8.14
N GLY A 53 5.17 9.16 -8.11
CA GLY A 53 4.13 10.09 -7.68
C GLY A 53 4.48 10.78 -6.38
N SER A 54 4.16 12.07 -6.29
CA SER A 54 4.33 12.86 -5.07
C SER A 54 3.21 12.64 -4.06
N GLN A 55 2.06 12.13 -4.50
CA GLN A 55 0.88 11.90 -3.67
C GLN A 55 0.44 10.44 -3.70
N PRO A 56 -0.09 9.91 -2.59
CA PRO A 56 -0.63 8.56 -2.54
C PRO A 56 -1.87 8.41 -3.43
N GLU A 57 -2.03 7.22 -4.01
CA GLU A 57 -3.30 6.84 -4.62
C GLU A 57 -4.25 6.36 -3.52
N VAL A 58 -5.41 7.03 -3.40
CA VAL A 58 -6.39 6.79 -2.34
C VAL A 58 -7.74 6.39 -2.94
N TRP A 59 -8.34 5.34 -2.40
CA TRP A 59 -9.68 4.89 -2.73
C TRP A 59 -10.49 4.65 -1.44
N PRO A 60 -11.81 4.96 -1.40
CA PRO A 60 -12.66 5.50 -2.48
C PRO A 60 -12.48 6.99 -2.75
N SER A 61 -12.18 7.75 -1.71
CA SER A 61 -11.79 9.16 -1.74
C SER A 61 -10.92 9.43 -0.53
N LEU A 62 -10.21 10.57 -0.53
CA LEU A 62 -9.40 10.99 0.61
C LEU A 62 -10.23 11.05 1.90
N GLU A 63 -11.39 11.70 1.83
CA GLU A 63 -12.31 11.88 2.95
C GLU A 63 -12.92 10.54 3.41
N GLY A 64 -13.34 9.69 2.49
CA GLY A 64 -13.88 8.36 2.80
C GLY A 64 -12.85 7.47 3.48
N ALA A 65 -11.60 7.48 3.01
CA ALA A 65 -10.50 6.76 3.64
C ALA A 65 -10.19 7.33 5.04
N ARG A 66 -10.16 8.67 5.20
CA ARG A 66 -9.97 9.33 6.51
C ARG A 66 -11.06 8.95 7.51
N ARG A 67 -12.33 8.96 7.11
CA ARG A 67 -13.47 8.54 7.96
C ARG A 67 -13.28 7.11 8.44
N LEU A 68 -13.07 6.17 7.52
CA LEU A 68 -12.93 4.75 7.86
C LEU A 68 -11.68 4.47 8.70
N LEU A 69 -10.59 5.19 8.46
CA LEU A 69 -9.38 5.11 9.29
C LEU A 69 -9.64 5.61 10.72
N SER A 70 -10.40 6.70 10.87
CA SER A 70 -10.78 7.24 12.19
C SER A 70 -11.65 6.25 12.97
N GLU A 71 -12.68 5.68 12.34
CA GLU A 71 -13.53 4.65 12.94
C GLU A 71 -12.71 3.40 13.32
N PHE A 72 -11.81 2.96 12.43
CA PHE A 72 -10.90 1.86 12.72
C PHE A 72 -10.01 2.14 13.94
N LYS A 73 -9.51 3.38 14.10
CA LYS A 73 -8.70 3.80 15.25
C LYS A 73 -9.50 3.80 16.56
N LYS A 74 -10.82 4.05 16.53
CA LYS A 74 -11.69 4.00 17.72
C LYS A 74 -11.97 2.57 18.20
N LEU A 75 -11.82 1.55 17.35
CA LEU A 75 -12.09 0.17 17.73
C LEU A 75 -11.15 -0.35 18.84
N PRO A 76 -11.64 -1.20 19.77
CA PRO A 76 -10.80 -1.81 20.80
C PRO A 76 -9.75 -2.74 20.17
N TYR A 77 -8.59 -2.87 20.84
CA TYR A 77 -7.44 -3.63 20.32
C TYR A 77 -7.77 -5.09 19.94
N ARG A 78 -8.70 -5.73 20.67
CA ARG A 78 -9.17 -7.09 20.37
C ARG A 78 -9.86 -7.21 19.01
N ASN A 79 -10.47 -6.14 18.51
CA ASN A 79 -11.14 -6.10 17.20
C ASN A 79 -10.18 -5.68 16.08
N LYS A 80 -9.07 -5.02 16.43
CA LYS A 80 -7.94 -4.71 15.52
C LYS A 80 -7.03 -5.92 15.26
N ARG A 81 -7.33 -7.08 15.86
CA ARG A 81 -6.42 -8.25 15.96
C ARG A 81 -6.24 -9.05 14.67
N ASN A 82 -7.01 -8.75 13.62
CA ASN A 82 -6.69 -9.13 12.23
C ASN A 82 -5.77 -8.12 11.55
N ARG A 83 -4.83 -7.54 12.31
CA ARG A 83 -3.65 -6.87 11.74
C ARG A 83 -2.79 -7.97 11.11
N VAL A 84 -3.23 -8.51 9.97
CA VAL A 84 -2.36 -9.20 9.04
C VAL A 84 -1.47 -8.11 8.46
N SER A 85 -0.51 -7.66 9.27
CA SER A 85 0.68 -7.11 8.71
C SER A 85 1.21 -8.26 7.86
N LEU A 86 1.10 -8.10 6.54
CA LEU A 86 1.83 -8.90 5.57
C LEU A 86 3.35 -8.85 5.85
N SER A 87 3.81 -8.21 6.93
CA SER A 87 5.14 -8.18 7.50
C SER A 87 5.86 -9.52 7.41
N LYS A 88 5.26 -10.70 7.52
CA LYS A 88 6.06 -11.94 7.34
C LYS A 88 6.47 -12.18 5.87
N VAL A 89 5.55 -11.93 4.93
CA VAL A 89 5.82 -11.99 3.48
C VAL A 89 6.65 -10.78 3.04
N LEU A 90 6.35 -9.62 3.59
CA LEU A 90 7.03 -8.36 3.36
C LEU A 90 8.40 -8.29 4.02
N GLU A 91 8.68 -8.99 5.12
CA GLU A 91 10.01 -9.07 5.77
C GLU A 91 10.92 -10.02 5.02
N THR A 92 10.36 -11.12 4.51
CA THR A 92 11.06 -12.00 3.57
C THR A 92 11.38 -11.23 2.28
N ALA A 93 10.40 -10.50 1.73
CA ALA A 93 10.63 -9.58 0.62
C ALA A 93 11.53 -8.38 1.02
N ARG A 94 11.55 -7.95 2.29
CA ARG A 94 12.37 -6.86 2.85
C ARG A 94 13.83 -7.24 2.88
N GLY A 95 14.16 -8.49 3.22
CA GLY A 95 15.52 -9.02 3.11
C GLY A 95 16.04 -8.99 1.67
N GLU A 96 15.16 -9.23 0.70
CA GLU A 96 15.48 -9.14 -0.74
C GLU A 96 15.51 -7.68 -1.25
N LEU A 97 14.62 -6.81 -0.73
CA LEU A 97 14.58 -5.36 -0.99
C LEU A 97 15.79 -4.63 -0.40
N GLN A 98 16.23 -4.95 0.82
CA GLN A 98 17.36 -4.31 1.49
C GLN A 98 18.66 -4.55 0.73
N LYS A 99 18.88 -5.77 0.23
CA LYS A 99 20.04 -6.07 -0.62
C LYS A 99 20.00 -5.29 -1.95
N GLY A 100 18.82 -5.04 -2.51
CA GLY A 100 18.65 -4.23 -3.73
C GLY A 100 18.72 -2.71 -3.51
N VAL A 101 18.27 -2.22 -2.36
CA VAL A 101 18.27 -0.81 -1.93
C VAL A 101 19.61 -0.39 -1.30
N GLU A 102 20.42 -1.32 -0.80
CA GLU A 102 21.83 -1.02 -0.46
C GLU A 102 22.70 -0.94 -1.72
N GLN A 103 22.32 -1.64 -2.79
CA GLN A 103 22.98 -1.57 -4.10
C GLN A 103 22.52 -0.39 -4.97
N SER A 104 21.35 0.18 -4.70
CA SER A 104 20.75 1.28 -5.47
C SER A 104 20.48 2.44 -4.52
N HIS A 105 20.93 3.66 -4.81
CA HIS A 105 20.83 4.89 -3.97
C HIS A 105 19.38 5.35 -3.64
N VAL A 106 18.52 4.44 -3.18
CA VAL A 106 17.08 4.62 -2.97
C VAL A 106 16.84 5.06 -1.53
N ARG A 107 16.13 6.18 -1.38
CA ARG A 107 15.74 6.79 -0.10
C ARG A 107 14.99 5.76 0.76
N LYS A 108 15.39 5.62 2.04
CA LYS A 108 14.72 4.71 2.99
C LYS A 108 13.22 5.02 3.03
N PRO A 109 12.31 4.03 2.91
CA PRO A 109 10.88 4.29 2.94
C PRO A 109 10.46 4.64 4.38
N GLU A 110 10.13 5.91 4.60
CA GLU A 110 9.68 6.45 5.88
C GLU A 110 8.16 6.38 6.01
N TRP A 111 7.54 5.25 5.66
CA TRP A 111 6.08 5.07 5.66
C TRP A 111 5.40 5.44 6.99
N LYS A 112 6.13 5.43 8.12
CA LYS A 112 5.63 5.95 9.41
C LYS A 112 5.46 7.47 9.41
N ARG A 113 6.39 8.20 8.78
CA ARG A 113 6.29 9.64 8.52
C ARG A 113 5.27 9.91 7.43
N ASP A 114 5.20 9.11 6.37
CA ASP A 114 4.19 9.31 5.31
C ASP A 114 2.75 9.12 5.82
N ILE A 115 2.53 8.17 6.74
CA ILE A 115 1.25 8.04 7.46
C ILE A 115 1.01 9.25 8.37
N ALA A 116 2.05 9.76 9.04
CA ALA A 116 1.95 10.94 9.90
C ALA A 116 1.78 12.26 9.11
N GLU A 117 2.28 12.35 7.89
CA GLU A 117 2.16 13.49 6.98
C GLU A 117 0.77 13.52 6.35
N PHE A 118 0.22 12.34 6.00
CA PHE A 118 -1.21 12.18 5.70
C PHE A 118 -2.12 12.57 6.89
N GLU A 119 -1.62 12.42 8.12
CA GLU A 119 -2.27 12.89 9.35
C GLU A 119 -2.10 14.41 9.60
N PHE A 120 -1.11 15.09 8.99
CA PHE A 120 -0.78 16.51 9.22
C PHE A 120 -1.36 17.48 8.17
N ASP A 121 -1.56 17.06 6.92
CA ASP A 121 -2.12 17.92 5.84
C ASP A 121 -3.67 18.08 5.93
N GLY A 122 -4.18 18.58 7.06
CA GLY A 122 -5.57 19.03 7.16
C GLY A 122 -6.25 18.78 8.51
N PHE A 123 -5.57 19.09 9.60
CA PHE A 123 -6.21 19.42 10.88
C PHE A 123 -6.15 20.94 11.09
N GLU A 124 -7.02 21.65 10.36
CA GLU A 124 -7.71 22.86 10.80
C GLU A 124 -9.10 22.87 10.15
#